data_AF-A0A6V8P3T9-F1
#
_entry.id   AF-A0A6V8P3T9-F1
#
_cell.length_a   1.000
_cell.length_b   1.000
_cell.length_c   1.000
_cell.angle_alpha   90.00
_cell.angle_beta   90.00
_cell.angle_gamma   90.00
#
_symmetry.space_group_name_H-M   'P 1'
#
loop_
_entity.id
_entity.type
_entity.pdbx_description
1 polymer ?
#
loop_
_entity_poly.entity_id
_entity_poly.type
_entity_poly.pdbx_seq_one_letter_code
_entity_poly.pdbx_strand_id
1 'polypeptide(L)'
;LARLAQEILFEEAYLFGSIVKTQRFSKGSDVDIGFVGLRDEDFFKAMSFISREIGVEVDVIQLEGHRLEARVKREGLKWTRKV
;
A
#
# COMPACT_ATOMS: atom_id res chain seq x y z
N LEU A 1 -0.95 2.04 8.28
CA LEU A 1 -2.27 2.24 7.63
C LEU A 1 -3.40 2.66 8.58
N ALA A 2 -3.45 2.19 9.84
CA ALA A 2 -4.53 2.58 10.76
C ALA A 2 -4.66 4.10 10.99
N ARG A 3 -3.55 4.83 11.07
CA ARG A 3 -3.54 6.31 11.14
C ARG A 3 -3.99 6.96 9.84
N LEU A 4 -3.49 6.48 8.69
CA LEU A 4 -3.92 6.93 7.36
C LEU A 4 -5.44 6.81 7.17
N ALA A 5 -6.03 5.70 7.61
CA ALA A 5 -7.47 5.43 7.51
C ALA A 5 -8.34 6.36 8.37
N GLN A 6 -7.74 7.22 9.22
CA GLN A 6 -8.44 8.30 9.92
C GLN A 6 -8.49 9.60 9.11
N GLU A 7 -7.62 9.73 8.09
CA GLU A 7 -7.45 10.95 7.31
C GLU A 7 -7.88 10.82 5.85
N ILE A 8 -7.87 9.61 5.30
CA ILE A 8 -8.13 9.30 3.90
C ILE A 8 -9.03 8.07 3.82
N LEU A 9 -10.03 8.13 2.94
CA LEU A 9 -10.92 7.02 2.65
C LEU A 9 -10.29 6.10 1.60
N PHE A 10 -10.34 4.80 1.88
CA PHE A 10 -10.05 3.71 0.96
C PHE A 10 -10.79 2.45 1.44
N GLU A 11 -11.12 1.55 0.52
CA GLU A 11 -11.87 0.32 0.84
C GLU A 11 -10.93 -0.78 1.34
N GLU A 12 -9.82 -1.00 0.62
CA GLU A 12 -8.86 -2.05 0.92
C GLU A 12 -7.43 -1.57 0.68
N ALA A 13 -6.48 -2.19 1.37
CA ALA A 13 -5.06 -1.98 1.13
C ALA A 13 -4.31 -3.31 1.18
N TYR A 14 -3.26 -3.43 0.39
CA TYR A 14 -2.47 -4.66 0.23
C TYR A 14 -0.98 -4.32 0.27
N LEU A 15 -0.23 -4.98 1.14
CA LEU A 15 1.24 -5.02 1.02
C LEU A 15 1.60 -6.06 -0.03
N PHE A 16 2.47 -5.72 -0.97
CA PHE A 16 2.91 -6.66 -2.00
C PHE A 16 4.40 -6.49 -2.34
N GLY A 17 4.87 -7.12 -3.41
CA GLY A 17 6.23 -6.92 -3.90
C GLY A 17 7.30 -7.64 -3.07
N SER A 18 8.38 -6.94 -2.74
CA SER A 18 9.54 -7.55 -2.07
C SER A 18 9.31 -7.80 -0.58
N ILE A 19 8.54 -6.94 0.09
CA ILE A 19 8.28 -7.00 1.54
C ILE A 19 7.55 -8.26 1.99
N VAL A 20 6.73 -8.84 1.10
CA VAL A 20 5.98 -10.08 1.38
C VAL A 20 6.73 -11.35 0.98
N LYS A 21 7.94 -11.23 0.41
CA LYS A 21 8.74 -12.37 -0.05
C LYS A 21 9.93 -12.57 0.88
N THR A 22 10.04 -13.78 1.43
CA THR A 22 11.16 -14.19 2.28
C THR A 22 12.50 -13.87 1.63
N GLN A 23 13.40 -13.21 2.38
CA GLN A 23 14.77 -12.84 1.96
C GLN A 23 14.89 -11.90 0.75
N ARG A 24 13.82 -11.20 0.32
CA ARG A 24 13.88 -10.24 -0.79
C ARG A 24 13.77 -8.77 -0.38
N PHE A 25 13.41 -8.49 0.86
CA PHE A 25 13.36 -7.14 1.41
C PHE A 25 14.68 -6.80 2.11
N SER A 26 15.26 -5.65 1.79
CA SER A 26 16.56 -5.21 2.29
C SER A 26 16.55 -3.74 2.70
N LYS A 27 17.65 -3.23 3.28
CA LYS A 27 17.73 -1.85 3.81
C LYS A 27 17.48 -0.75 2.77
N GLY A 28 17.62 -1.03 1.49
CA GLY A 28 17.33 -0.09 0.40
C GLY A 28 16.04 -0.37 -0.37
N SER A 29 15.22 -1.32 0.11
CA SER A 29 13.96 -1.66 -0.55
C SER A 29 12.87 -0.64 -0.21
N ASP A 30 12.07 -0.31 -1.22
CA ASP A 30 10.79 0.37 -1.09
C ASP A 30 9.71 -0.56 -0.56
N VAL A 31 8.60 0.05 -0.11
CA VAL A 31 7.40 -0.68 0.32
C VAL A 31 6.30 -0.48 -0.71
N ASP A 32 5.93 -1.56 -1.39
CA ASP A 32 4.83 -1.56 -2.34
C ASP A 32 3.47 -1.70 -1.64
N ILE A 33 2.54 -0.75 -1.89
CA ILE A 33 1.19 -0.74 -1.32
C ILE A 33 0.14 -0.52 -2.40
N GLY A 34 -0.78 -1.48 -2.54
CA GLY A 34 -1.91 -1.40 -3.46
C GLY A 34 -3.19 -1.02 -2.73
N PHE A 35 -3.92 -0.04 -3.22
CA PHE A 35 -5.20 0.39 -2.65
C PHE A 35 -6.38 0.08 -3.56
N VAL A 36 -7.52 -0.27 -2.96
CA VAL A 36 -8.85 -0.27 -3.58
C VAL A 36 -9.63 0.90 -2.98
N GLY A 37 -10.33 1.68 -3.80
CA GLY A 37 -11.16 2.81 -3.41
C GLY A 37 -10.39 4.05 -2.98
N LEU A 38 -9.08 4.11 -3.20
CA LEU A 38 -8.31 5.33 -2.97
C LEU A 38 -8.60 6.33 -4.09
N ARG A 39 -9.02 7.53 -3.72
CA ARG A 39 -9.35 8.61 -4.66
C ARG A 39 -8.07 9.23 -5.23
N ASP A 40 -8.12 9.68 -6.48
CA ASP A 40 -6.98 10.29 -7.17
C ASP A 40 -6.41 11.51 -6.41
N GLU A 41 -7.30 12.33 -5.84
CA GLU A 41 -6.91 13.51 -5.04
C GLU A 41 -6.12 13.16 -3.76
N ASP A 42 -6.29 11.94 -3.26
CA ASP A 42 -5.63 11.46 -2.04
C ASP A 42 -4.35 10.67 -2.34
N PHE A 43 -4.05 10.36 -3.61
CA PHE A 43 -2.94 9.50 -4.02
C PHE A 43 -1.59 9.97 -3.45
N PHE A 44 -1.18 11.20 -3.78
CA PHE A 44 0.09 11.76 -3.32
C PHE A 44 0.12 12.01 -1.81
N LYS A 45 -1.04 12.33 -1.22
CA LYS A 45 -1.18 12.51 0.22
C LYS A 45 -0.94 11.20 0.95
N ALA A 46 -1.54 10.10 0.47
CA ALA A 46 -1.35 8.77 1.03
C ALA A 46 0.13 8.33 0.93
N MET A 47 0.73 8.46 -0.25
CA MET A 47 2.15 8.13 -0.45
C MET A 47 3.08 8.93 0.49
N SER A 48 2.92 10.25 0.54
CA SER A 48 3.71 11.13 1.40
C SER A 48 3.51 10.83 2.89
N PHE A 49 2.26 10.61 3.31
CA PHE A 49 1.94 10.28 4.69
C PHE A 49 2.62 8.98 5.13
N ILE A 50 2.47 7.91 4.35
CA ILE A 50 3.01 6.60 4.71
C ILE A 50 4.53 6.66 4.74
N SER A 51 5.16 7.19 3.70
CA SER A 51 6.63 7.25 3.62
C SER A 51 7.24 8.02 4.80
N ARG A 52 6.65 9.16 5.18
CA ARG A 52 7.08 9.93 6.36
C ARG A 52 6.92 9.13 7.66
N GLU A 53 5.85 8.36 7.80
CA GLU A 53 5.57 7.59 9.02
C GLU A 53 6.50 6.39 9.21
N ILE A 54 6.90 5.73 8.12
CA ILE A 54 7.73 4.52 8.19
C ILE A 54 9.22 4.78 7.91
N GLY A 55 9.56 5.99 7.41
CA GLY A 55 10.95 6.40 7.16
C GLY A 55 11.62 5.72 5.96
N VAL A 56 10.84 5.10 5.06
CA VAL A 56 11.32 4.50 3.82
C VAL A 56 10.44 4.93 2.63
N GLU A 57 10.97 4.80 1.42
CA GLU A 57 10.20 5.06 0.20
C GLU A 57 9.03 4.07 0.06
N VAL A 58 7.93 4.54 -0.51
CA VAL A 58 6.70 3.78 -0.68
C VAL A 58 6.24 3.94 -2.12
N ASP A 59 6.04 2.83 -2.82
CA ASP A 59 5.36 2.83 -4.11
C ASP A 59 3.88 2.53 -3.89
N VAL A 60 3.03 3.47 -4.28
CA VAL A 60 1.57 3.37 -4.12
C VAL A 60 0.94 3.13 -5.48
N ILE A 61 0.08 2.12 -5.57
CA ILE A 61 -0.75 1.91 -6.77
C ILE A 61 -2.23 1.89 -6.41
N GLN A 62 -3.06 2.52 -7.22
CA GLN A 62 -4.51 2.29 -7.23
C GLN A 62 -4.79 1.03 -8.04
N LEU A 63 -5.59 0.12 -7.50
CA LEU A 63 -5.76 -1.22 -8.08
C LEU A 63 -6.86 -1.26 -9.13
N GLU A 64 -7.80 -0.31 -9.16
CA GLU A 64 -8.88 -0.25 -10.13
C GLU A 64 -8.35 -0.20 -11.57
N GLY A 65 -8.54 -1.30 -12.31
CA GLY A 65 -8.09 -1.39 -13.71
C GLY A 65 -6.57 -1.50 -13.88
N HIS A 66 -5.82 -1.62 -12.78
CA HIS A 66 -4.36 -1.76 -12.84
C HIS A 66 -3.97 -3.19 -13.22
N ARG A 67 -2.98 -3.34 -14.12
CA ARG A 67 -2.53 -4.66 -14.62
C ARG A 67 -2.10 -5.66 -13.53
N LEU A 68 -1.70 -5.15 -12.35
CA LEU A 68 -1.28 -5.98 -11.22
C LEU A 68 -2.41 -6.33 -10.25
N GLU A 69 -3.62 -5.80 -10.42
CA GLU A 69 -4.74 -5.96 -9.48
C GLU A 69 -4.96 -7.41 -9.05
N ALA A 70 -5.21 -8.30 -10.01
CA ALA A 70 -5.48 -9.71 -9.73
C ALA A 70 -4.31 -10.40 -9.03
N ARG A 71 -3.08 -10.00 -9.32
CA ARG A 71 -1.88 -10.55 -8.68
C ARG A 71 -1.73 -10.04 -7.25
N VAL A 72 -1.90 -8.75 -7.03
CA VAL A 72 -1.77 -8.11 -5.72
C VAL A 72 -2.85 -8.62 -4.77
N LYS A 73 -4.10 -8.73 -5.21
CA LYS A 73 -5.18 -9.29 -4.39
C LYS A 73 -4.98 -10.76 -4.02
N ARG A 74 -4.28 -11.54 -4.86
CA ARG A 74 -4.01 -12.96 -4.64
C ARG A 74 -2.76 -13.22 -3.78
N GLU A 75 -1.67 -12.51 -4.05
CA GLU A 75 -0.35 -12.77 -3.45
C GLU A 75 0.00 -11.78 -2.33
N GLY A 76 -0.67 -10.63 -2.29
CA GLY A 76 -0.43 -9.58 -1.30
C GLY A 76 -1.06 -9.88 0.05
N LEU A 77 -0.51 -9.25 1.09
CA LEU A 77 -1.07 -9.28 2.44
C LEU A 77 -2.12 -8.19 2.56
N LYS A 78 -3.40 -8.60 2.61
CA LYS A 78 -4.52 -7.68 2.83
C LYS A 78 -4.42 -7.04 4.22
N TRP A 79 -4.41 -5.72 4.26
CA TRP A 79 -4.54 -4.98 5.51
C TRP A 79 -5.96 -5.12 6.05
N THR A 80 -6.07 -5.52 7.31
CA THR A 80 -7.33 -5.50 8.05
C THR A 80 -7.21 -4.46 9.15
N ARG A 81 -8.25 -3.62 9.26
CA ARG A 81 -8.39 -2.76 10.43
C ARG A 81 -8.69 -3.67 11.61
N LYS A 82 -7.75 -3.81 12.55
CA LYS A 82 -8.09 -4.37 13.86
C LYS A 82 -9.02 -3.36 14.53
N VAL A 83 -10.26 -3.79 14.75
CA VAL A 83 -11.26 -3.10 15.58
C VAL A 83 -10.78 -3.12 17.03
#